data_AF-A0A9D9LH76-F1
#
_entry.id   AF-A0A9D9LH76-F1
#
_cell.length_a   1.000
_cell.length_b   1.000
_cell.length_c   1.000
_cell.angle_alpha   90.00
_cell.angle_beta   90.00
_cell.angle_gamma   90.00
#
_symmetry.space_group_name_H-M   'P 1'
#
loop_
_entity.id
_entity.type
_entity.pdbx_description
1 polymer ?
#
loop_
_entity_poly.entity_id
_entity_poly.type
_entity_poly.pdbx_seq_one_letter_code
_entity_poly.pdbx_strand_id
1 'polypeptide(L)'
;MRRILSHTMTGAAAIGIAAGCIVALFSVTAQRAAALTPPAPDGGSAPLKGYVRTIAGDRLDYMCFHPLASTALLTRCTTGEMKIEWETEAVPANAAGQYVEFTWIVSYSTVTSAADRTFAFFINDAKTFDIKSRKGVNPQHWTETAADGSELSFRLVKPDAAGDANGYMTLRVPLARVKKGEPLRLRVVGEKANSSDWFMTFAYDLRDATIEVLPLPYLVTGTSGLEQTVCVAITYAGEKGQAAVSVDGGAEKRMELVKGPNTFDIQLPAVQAPREIAVSVSVDGATPERVTATAKPVMKRTIYLLPHAHNDIGYTDIQTEVLKKHVKNIYDALGLIRKTASYPAEARFKWNTEVSWAVETFMANATDAERKEFLAAVKSGDISLQALFSNNLTGIMRPEEFFRLSGYSRSLKEQYGLSLTTAMMSDIPGMTWNMVPAAAQAGVRYFSSGPNGTYLGGDRTGHTNRAWADRPFYWVSPSGTERVLYWVTGFGYGSFFAGVASGNTNRIGFLRSF
;
A
#
# COMPACT_ATOMS: atom_id res chain seq x y z
N MET A 1 -9.36 29.16 -51.74
CA MET A 1 -9.78 27.90 -52.40
C MET A 1 -9.63 26.78 -51.37
N ARG A 2 -10.61 26.04 -50.85
CA ARG A 2 -12.05 25.81 -51.08
C ARG A 2 -12.76 25.90 -49.70
N ARG A 3 -13.68 26.85 -49.46
CA ARG A 3 -15.16 26.70 -49.29
C ARG A 3 -15.60 25.45 -48.50
N ILE A 4 -16.03 25.60 -47.24
CA ILE A 4 -17.38 25.98 -46.72
C ILE A 4 -18.37 24.81 -46.77
N LEU A 5 -18.88 24.40 -45.60
CA LEU A 5 -20.32 24.39 -45.31
C LEU A 5 -20.55 24.28 -43.79
N SER A 6 -21.04 25.40 -43.25
CA SER A 6 -21.74 25.55 -41.98
C SER A 6 -23.16 25.02 -42.09
N HIS A 7 -23.70 24.38 -41.05
CA HIS A 7 -25.08 24.60 -40.62
C HIS A 7 -25.30 24.21 -39.15
N THR A 8 -25.78 25.18 -38.39
CA THR A 8 -26.42 25.09 -37.07
C THR A 8 -27.92 24.80 -37.22
N MET A 9 -28.48 23.88 -36.42
CA MET A 9 -29.89 23.85 -35.95
C MET A 9 -29.97 22.82 -34.78
N THR A 10 -30.11 23.25 -33.53
CA THR A 10 -31.35 23.39 -32.69
C THR A 10 -31.86 22.10 -32.05
N GLY A 11 -32.33 22.26 -30.80
CA GLY A 11 -32.67 21.20 -29.85
C GLY A 11 -33.88 20.32 -30.16
N ALA A 12 -34.07 19.37 -29.24
CA ALA A 12 -35.19 18.44 -29.05
C ALA A 12 -35.14 17.10 -29.80
N ALA A 13 -34.46 16.10 -29.21
CA ALA A 13 -34.83 14.68 -29.28
C ALA A 13 -34.09 13.88 -28.18
N ALA A 14 -34.34 14.21 -26.92
CA ALA A 14 -33.97 13.38 -25.79
C ALA A 14 -35.28 12.90 -25.13
N ILE A 15 -35.75 11.72 -25.51
CA ILE A 15 -36.68 10.81 -24.82
C ILE A 15 -36.90 9.66 -25.81
N GLY A 16 -36.47 8.43 -25.47
CA GLY A 16 -36.89 7.25 -26.23
C GLY A 16 -35.87 6.16 -26.54
N ILE A 17 -34.75 6.02 -25.82
CA ILE A 17 -33.92 4.79 -25.89
C ILE A 17 -33.34 4.49 -24.50
N ALA A 18 -34.18 4.03 -23.56
CA ALA A 18 -33.73 3.64 -22.22
C ALA A 18 -34.42 2.38 -21.65
N ALA A 19 -35.22 1.64 -22.44
CA ALA A 19 -35.99 0.49 -21.92
C ALA A 19 -35.65 -0.88 -22.57
N GLY A 20 -34.78 -0.94 -23.58
CA GLY A 20 -34.50 -2.18 -24.32
C GLY A 20 -33.25 -2.98 -23.90
N CYS A 21 -32.32 -2.40 -23.13
CA CYS A 21 -31.02 -3.03 -22.86
C CYS A 21 -30.87 -3.66 -21.47
N ILE A 22 -31.92 -3.64 -20.63
CA ILE A 22 -31.82 -4.09 -19.22
C ILE A 22 -32.21 -5.58 -19.04
N VAL A 23 -32.87 -6.22 -20.01
CA VAL A 23 -33.36 -7.61 -19.86
C VAL A 23 -32.44 -8.67 -20.48
N ALA A 24 -31.49 -8.29 -21.35
CA ALA A 24 -30.57 -9.24 -22.00
C ALA A 24 -29.25 -9.49 -21.24
N LEU A 25 -28.98 -8.77 -20.15
CA LEU A 25 -27.75 -8.90 -19.35
C LEU A 25 -27.88 -9.80 -18.11
N PHE A 26 -29.09 -10.28 -17.79
CA PHE A 26 -29.33 -11.15 -16.63
C PHE A 26 -29.42 -12.65 -16.94
N SER A 27 -29.44 -13.04 -18.21
CA SER A 27 -29.59 -14.45 -18.64
C SER A 27 -28.29 -15.08 -19.20
N VAL A 28 -27.21 -14.32 -19.36
CA VAL A 28 -25.89 -14.84 -19.82
C VAL A 28 -24.90 -15.03 -18.66
N THR A 29 -25.18 -14.48 -17.48
CA THR A 29 -24.33 -14.60 -16.28
C THR A 29 -24.56 -15.90 -15.49
N ALA A 30 -25.75 -16.50 -15.58
CA ALA A 30 -26.06 -17.76 -14.89
C ALA A 30 -25.38 -19.00 -15.52
N GLN A 31 -25.18 -19.01 -16.84
CA GLN A 31 -24.57 -20.15 -17.54
C GLN A 31 -23.02 -20.17 -17.50
N ARG A 32 -22.36 -19.04 -17.18
CA ARG A 32 -20.91 -19.03 -16.93
C ARG A 32 -20.52 -19.37 -15.49
N ALA A 33 -21.41 -19.19 -14.52
CA ALA A 33 -21.16 -19.55 -13.13
C ALA A 33 -21.16 -21.07 -12.89
N ALA A 34 -21.88 -21.84 -13.72
CA ALA A 34 -21.96 -23.30 -13.59
C ALA A 34 -20.75 -24.05 -14.18
N ALA A 35 -19.87 -23.38 -14.93
CA ALA A 35 -18.70 -24.00 -15.58
C ALA A 35 -17.37 -23.72 -14.84
N LEU A 36 -17.41 -23.00 -13.71
CA LEU A 36 -16.23 -22.57 -12.95
C LEU A 36 -16.13 -23.20 -11.54
N THR A 37 -17.04 -24.11 -11.22
CA THR A 37 -16.99 -24.87 -9.97
C THR A 37 -16.28 -26.20 -10.27
N PRO A 38 -15.10 -26.49 -9.71
CA PRO A 38 -14.65 -27.88 -9.65
C PRO A 38 -15.73 -28.70 -8.92
N PRO A 39 -15.90 -29.99 -9.25
CA PRO A 39 -16.86 -30.83 -8.54
C PRO A 39 -16.61 -30.71 -7.03
N ALA A 40 -17.71 -30.57 -6.27
CA ALA A 40 -17.63 -30.59 -4.81
C ALA A 40 -16.84 -31.84 -4.38
N PRO A 41 -15.94 -31.76 -3.38
CA PRO A 41 -15.17 -32.91 -2.96
C PRO A 41 -16.13 -34.03 -2.56
N ASP A 42 -15.96 -35.20 -3.17
CA ASP A 42 -16.65 -36.43 -2.81
C ASP A 42 -16.37 -36.76 -1.33
N GLY A 43 -17.24 -36.30 -0.42
CA GLY A 43 -17.32 -36.73 0.98
C GLY A 43 -16.01 -36.78 1.77
N GLY A 44 -15.04 -35.89 1.50
CA GLY A 44 -13.72 -35.88 2.12
C GLY A 44 -13.61 -34.99 3.35
N SER A 45 -12.76 -35.38 4.30
CA SER A 45 -12.37 -34.59 5.49
C SER A 45 -11.92 -33.17 5.14
N ALA A 46 -11.98 -32.26 6.13
CA ALA A 46 -11.47 -30.90 5.99
C ALA A 46 -10.01 -30.86 5.46
N PRO A 47 -9.65 -29.87 4.62
CA PRO A 47 -8.34 -29.81 4.00
C PRO A 47 -7.22 -29.67 5.04
N LEU A 48 -6.17 -30.48 4.89
CA LEU A 48 -5.00 -30.46 5.78
C LEU A 48 -4.05 -29.31 5.43
N LYS A 49 -3.19 -28.96 6.37
CA LYS A 49 -2.19 -27.90 6.15
C LYS A 49 -1.19 -28.36 5.09
N GLY A 50 -1.09 -27.60 4.00
CA GLY A 50 -0.08 -27.84 2.98
C GLY A 50 1.33 -27.42 3.38
N TYR A 51 1.49 -26.71 4.51
CA TYR A 51 2.78 -26.30 5.04
C TYR A 51 2.80 -26.36 6.57
N VAL A 52 3.78 -27.07 7.13
CA VAL A 52 4.03 -27.16 8.58
C VAL A 52 5.48 -26.83 8.92
N ARG A 53 6.45 -27.38 8.18
CA ARG A 53 7.87 -27.28 8.53
C ARG A 53 8.76 -27.19 7.29
N THR A 54 9.72 -26.25 7.30
CA THR A 54 10.79 -26.23 6.28
C THR A 54 11.76 -27.39 6.49
N ILE A 55 12.13 -28.07 5.41
CA ILE A 55 13.24 -29.02 5.38
C ILE A 55 14.47 -28.36 4.73
N ALA A 56 14.30 -27.69 3.59
CA ALA A 56 15.40 -27.05 2.86
C ALA A 56 14.93 -25.86 2.00
N GLY A 57 15.85 -24.94 1.69
CA GLY A 57 15.63 -23.79 0.83
C GLY A 57 15.88 -22.46 1.53
N ASP A 58 16.19 -21.43 0.75
CA ASP A 58 16.43 -20.09 1.26
C ASP A 58 15.13 -19.41 1.67
N ARG A 59 15.17 -18.70 2.80
CA ARG A 59 14.07 -17.87 3.29
C ARG A 59 14.29 -16.42 2.89
N LEU A 60 13.21 -15.75 2.50
CA LEU A 60 13.18 -14.30 2.34
C LEU A 60 11.91 -13.72 2.94
N ASP A 61 11.99 -12.45 3.32
CA ASP A 61 10.81 -11.65 3.62
C ASP A 61 10.16 -11.22 2.32
N TYR A 62 8.89 -11.57 2.15
CA TYR A 62 8.11 -11.28 0.95
C TYR A 62 6.63 -11.14 1.30
N MET A 63 5.98 -10.08 0.83
CA MET A 63 4.57 -9.82 1.12
C MET A 63 3.66 -10.51 0.12
N CYS A 64 2.72 -11.34 0.60
CA CYS A 64 1.66 -11.91 -0.23
C CYS A 64 0.30 -11.26 0.04
N PHE A 65 -0.78 -11.86 -0.50
CA PHE A 65 -2.14 -11.39 -0.19
C PHE A 65 -2.56 -11.64 1.25
N HIS A 66 -1.91 -12.59 1.94
CA HIS A 66 -2.17 -12.87 3.35
C HIS A 66 -1.25 -11.99 4.20
N PRO A 67 -1.78 -11.10 5.06
CA PRO A 67 -1.01 -10.06 5.73
C PRO A 67 0.05 -10.58 6.72
N LEU A 68 -0.04 -11.87 7.06
CA LEU A 68 0.76 -12.50 8.12
C LEU A 68 1.71 -13.56 7.54
N ALA A 69 1.50 -13.95 6.28
CA ALA A 69 2.42 -14.82 5.57
C ALA A 69 3.47 -13.95 4.86
N SER A 70 4.50 -13.57 5.62
CA SER A 70 5.55 -12.64 5.18
C SER A 70 6.91 -13.29 4.96
N THR A 71 7.06 -14.59 5.25
CA THR A 71 8.29 -15.35 5.00
C THR A 71 8.03 -16.43 3.96
N ALA A 72 8.83 -16.46 2.89
CA ALA A 72 8.71 -17.40 1.80
C ALA A 72 9.97 -18.24 1.61
N LEU A 73 9.81 -19.48 1.11
CA LEU A 73 10.88 -20.29 0.56
C LEU A 73 10.96 -20.05 -0.95
N LEU A 74 12.15 -19.79 -1.47
CA LEU A 74 12.38 -19.44 -2.87
C LEU A 74 13.15 -20.51 -3.64
N THR A 75 12.67 -20.85 -4.83
CA THR A 75 13.47 -21.50 -5.88
C THR A 75 13.43 -20.68 -7.17
N ARG A 76 14.48 -20.81 -7.98
CA ARG A 76 14.63 -20.11 -9.26
C ARG A 76 15.06 -21.05 -10.37
N CYS A 77 14.80 -20.64 -11.61
CA CYS A 77 15.24 -21.35 -12.82
C CYS A 77 16.72 -21.06 -13.18
N THR A 78 17.61 -21.10 -12.20
CA THR A 78 19.04 -20.78 -12.36
C THR A 78 19.83 -21.98 -12.90
N THR A 79 20.51 -22.74 -12.04
CA THR A 79 21.36 -23.87 -12.40
C THR A 79 20.60 -25.18 -12.55
N GLY A 80 19.31 -25.21 -12.17
CA GLY A 80 18.53 -26.44 -12.04
C GLY A 80 18.69 -27.16 -10.71
N GLU A 81 19.45 -26.60 -9.77
CA GLU A 81 19.78 -27.23 -8.48
C GLU A 81 19.09 -26.56 -7.30
N MET A 82 18.67 -25.30 -7.45
CA MET A 82 18.00 -24.54 -6.39
C MET A 82 16.67 -25.20 -6.06
N LYS A 83 16.49 -25.64 -4.81
CA LYS A 83 15.30 -26.37 -4.37
C LYS A 83 14.73 -25.80 -3.09
N ILE A 84 13.43 -25.93 -2.96
CA ILE A 84 12.69 -25.70 -1.71
C ILE A 84 11.97 -26.97 -1.32
N GLU A 85 11.92 -27.22 -0.02
CA GLU A 85 11.41 -28.48 0.51
C GLU A 85 10.79 -28.29 1.89
N TRP A 86 9.62 -28.89 2.10
CA TRP A 86 8.85 -28.73 3.33
C TRP A 86 7.94 -29.93 3.58
N GLU A 87 7.38 -29.98 4.79
CA GLU A 87 6.40 -30.98 5.20
C GLU A 87 4.99 -30.39 5.29
N THR A 88 4.01 -31.20 4.93
CA THR A 88 2.59 -30.96 5.20
C THR A 88 2.23 -31.32 6.63
N GLU A 89 0.97 -31.13 7.00
CA GLU A 89 0.38 -31.84 8.14
C GLU A 89 0.38 -33.35 7.92
N ALA A 90 0.47 -34.11 9.01
CA ALA A 90 0.39 -35.56 8.97
C ALA A 90 -1.02 -35.99 8.55
N VAL A 91 -1.11 -36.97 7.65
CA VAL A 91 -2.40 -37.55 7.26
C VAL A 91 -3.05 -38.17 8.51
N PRO A 92 -4.28 -37.80 8.91
CA PRO A 92 -4.89 -38.33 10.11
C PRO A 92 -4.96 -39.86 10.12
N ALA A 93 -4.71 -40.49 11.29
CA ALA A 93 -4.78 -41.94 11.44
C ALA A 93 -6.17 -42.51 11.07
N ASN A 94 -7.21 -41.72 11.33
CA ASN A 94 -8.61 -42.02 11.03
C ASN A 94 -9.09 -41.46 9.68
N ALA A 95 -8.19 -40.97 8.82
CA ALA A 95 -8.56 -40.44 7.51
C ALA A 95 -9.37 -41.47 6.70
N ALA A 96 -10.46 -41.02 6.08
CA ALA A 96 -11.38 -41.82 5.28
C ALA A 96 -11.74 -41.07 3.99
N GLY A 97 -12.31 -41.77 3.01
CA GLY A 97 -12.59 -41.22 1.68
C GLY A 97 -11.55 -41.62 0.63
N GLN A 98 -11.67 -41.05 -0.57
CA GLN A 98 -10.83 -41.41 -1.71
C GLN A 98 -9.52 -40.63 -1.75
N TYR A 99 -9.53 -39.38 -1.29
CA TYR A 99 -8.42 -38.45 -1.37
C TYR A 99 -8.15 -37.81 -0.01
N VAL A 100 -6.90 -37.42 0.20
CA VAL A 100 -6.52 -36.41 1.19
C VAL A 100 -6.15 -35.12 0.46
N GLU A 101 -6.56 -33.98 1.02
CA GLU A 101 -6.34 -32.66 0.42
C GLU A 101 -5.42 -31.81 1.29
N PHE A 102 -4.50 -31.07 0.66
CA PHE A 102 -3.58 -30.14 1.30
C PHE A 102 -3.62 -28.77 0.63
N THR A 103 -3.71 -27.68 1.39
CA THR A 103 -3.71 -26.31 0.83
C THR A 103 -2.65 -25.42 1.46
N TRP A 104 -1.97 -24.61 0.64
CA TRP A 104 -0.97 -23.62 1.09
C TRP A 104 -0.90 -22.40 0.15
N ILE A 105 -0.16 -21.38 0.58
CA ILE A 105 0.00 -20.13 -0.17
C ILE A 105 1.23 -20.23 -1.08
N VAL A 106 1.09 -19.80 -2.33
CA VAL A 106 2.17 -19.76 -3.31
C VAL A 106 2.22 -18.43 -4.04
N SER A 107 3.41 -18.10 -4.55
CA SER A 107 3.58 -17.05 -5.55
C SER A 107 4.61 -17.49 -6.58
N TYR A 108 4.47 -17.10 -7.84
CA TYR A 108 5.46 -17.42 -8.86
C TYR A 108 5.41 -16.43 -10.01
N SER A 109 6.57 -16.21 -10.63
CA SER A 109 6.73 -15.32 -11.79
C SER A 109 5.80 -15.75 -12.92
N THR A 110 5.05 -14.81 -13.49
CA THR A 110 4.20 -15.00 -14.68
C THR A 110 4.35 -13.83 -15.64
N VAL A 111 3.89 -12.65 -15.25
CA VAL A 111 3.97 -11.42 -16.04
C VAL A 111 5.41 -10.94 -16.18
N THR A 112 6.21 -11.09 -15.12
CA THR A 112 7.64 -10.74 -15.15
C THR A 112 8.50 -11.84 -15.79
N SER A 113 7.89 -12.98 -16.15
CA SER A 113 8.65 -14.13 -16.62
C SER A 113 9.37 -13.85 -17.93
N ALA A 114 10.65 -14.20 -18.03
CA ALA A 114 11.45 -13.93 -19.22
C ALA A 114 11.00 -14.77 -20.44
N ALA A 115 10.54 -15.99 -20.17
CA ALA A 115 9.93 -16.94 -21.11
C ALA A 115 9.02 -17.91 -20.34
N ASP A 116 8.48 -18.91 -21.04
CA ASP A 116 7.81 -20.03 -20.36
C ASP A 116 8.84 -20.84 -19.57
N ARG A 117 8.48 -21.19 -18.32
CA ARG A 117 9.34 -21.91 -17.39
C ARG A 117 8.65 -23.07 -16.73
N THR A 118 9.46 -24.05 -16.32
CA THR A 118 9.00 -25.22 -15.58
C THR A 118 9.61 -25.29 -14.18
N PHE A 119 8.76 -25.62 -13.21
CA PHE A 119 9.16 -26.00 -11.87
C PHE A 119 8.71 -27.44 -11.60
N ALA A 120 9.67 -28.34 -11.42
CA ALA A 120 9.37 -29.74 -11.13
C ALA A 120 8.88 -29.87 -9.69
N PHE A 121 7.70 -30.47 -9.51
CA PHE A 121 7.07 -30.69 -8.20
C PHE A 121 7.13 -32.16 -7.82
N PHE A 122 7.54 -32.42 -6.57
CA PHE A 122 7.77 -33.77 -6.04
C PHE A 122 6.91 -34.03 -4.81
N ILE A 123 6.39 -35.26 -4.70
CA ILE A 123 5.74 -35.82 -3.51
C ILE A 123 6.57 -37.01 -3.02
N ASN A 124 7.06 -36.96 -1.78
CA ASN A 124 7.87 -38.04 -1.17
C ASN A 124 8.99 -38.54 -2.10
N ASP A 125 9.72 -37.60 -2.70
CA ASP A 125 10.81 -37.80 -3.67
C ASP A 125 10.44 -38.25 -5.10
N ALA A 126 9.18 -38.62 -5.37
CA ALA A 126 8.72 -38.87 -6.73
C ALA A 126 8.38 -37.55 -7.44
N LYS A 127 8.93 -37.32 -8.65
CA LYS A 127 8.50 -36.19 -9.49
C LYS A 127 7.08 -36.48 -9.98
N THR A 128 6.13 -35.64 -9.61
CA THR A 128 4.69 -35.87 -9.88
C THR A 128 4.11 -34.88 -10.88
N PHE A 129 4.52 -33.60 -10.84
CA PHE A 129 4.00 -32.56 -11.73
C PHE A 129 5.11 -31.65 -12.29
N ASP A 130 4.78 -30.92 -13.36
CA ASP A 130 5.60 -29.86 -13.94
C ASP A 130 4.83 -28.53 -13.97
N ILE A 131 4.96 -27.73 -12.90
CA ILE A 131 4.27 -26.44 -12.79
C ILE A 131 4.80 -25.50 -13.86
N LYS A 132 3.90 -24.96 -14.69
CA LYS A 132 4.26 -24.06 -15.79
C LYS A 132 4.03 -22.60 -15.39
N SER A 133 5.12 -21.82 -15.39
CA SER A 133 5.04 -20.37 -15.53
C SER A 133 4.98 -20.03 -17.01
N ARG A 134 4.01 -19.20 -17.41
CA ARG A 134 3.84 -18.76 -18.81
C ARG A 134 4.04 -17.26 -18.90
N LYS A 135 4.86 -16.83 -19.85
CA LYS A 135 5.20 -15.42 -20.04
C LYS A 135 3.96 -14.59 -20.35
N GLY A 136 3.73 -13.56 -19.55
CA GLY A 136 2.65 -12.60 -19.76
C GLY A 136 1.25 -13.14 -19.48
N VAL A 137 1.14 -14.32 -18.86
CA VAL A 137 -0.16 -14.96 -18.55
C VAL A 137 -0.28 -15.17 -17.05
N ASN A 138 -1.24 -14.48 -16.43
CA ASN A 138 -1.59 -14.72 -15.03
C ASN A 138 -2.85 -15.61 -14.98
N PRO A 139 -2.71 -16.93 -14.70
CA PRO A 139 -3.84 -17.84 -14.76
C PRO A 139 -4.79 -17.58 -13.59
N GLN A 140 -6.10 -17.47 -13.86
CA GLN A 140 -7.10 -17.36 -12.80
C GLN A 140 -7.20 -18.67 -11.99
N HIS A 141 -7.12 -19.80 -12.69
CA HIS A 141 -7.14 -21.14 -12.14
C HIS A 141 -6.46 -22.11 -13.12
N TRP A 142 -5.88 -23.19 -12.60
CA TRP A 142 -5.54 -24.39 -13.36
C TRP A 142 -5.56 -25.64 -12.48
N THR A 143 -5.69 -26.81 -13.11
CA THR A 143 -5.62 -28.12 -12.46
C THR A 143 -4.88 -29.09 -13.37
N GLU A 144 -4.00 -29.91 -12.79
CA GLU A 144 -3.23 -30.96 -13.47
C GLU A 144 -3.42 -32.27 -12.70
N THR A 145 -3.66 -33.36 -13.42
CA THR A 145 -3.83 -34.70 -12.85
C THR A 145 -2.66 -35.58 -13.26
N ALA A 146 -1.96 -36.17 -12.29
CA ALA A 146 -0.86 -37.08 -12.51
C ALA A 146 -1.35 -38.50 -12.81
N ALA A 147 -0.47 -39.33 -13.39
CA ALA A 147 -0.78 -40.71 -13.73
C ALA A 147 -1.14 -41.58 -12.51
N ASP A 148 -0.72 -41.18 -11.31
CA ASP A 148 -1.04 -41.89 -10.06
C ASP A 148 -2.36 -41.44 -9.42
N GLY A 149 -3.12 -40.58 -10.11
CA GLY A 149 -4.39 -40.04 -9.64
C GLY A 149 -4.28 -38.81 -8.76
N SER A 150 -3.06 -38.36 -8.41
CA SER A 150 -2.88 -37.11 -7.67
C SER A 150 -3.28 -35.90 -8.52
N GLU A 151 -3.88 -34.89 -7.91
CA GLU A 151 -4.27 -33.65 -8.58
C GLU A 151 -3.60 -32.45 -7.91
N LEU A 152 -2.99 -31.57 -8.71
CA LEU A 152 -2.45 -30.30 -8.26
C LEU A 152 -3.24 -29.17 -8.92
N SER A 153 -3.68 -28.20 -8.13
CA SER A 153 -4.45 -27.07 -8.62
C SER A 153 -3.99 -25.76 -8.02
N PHE A 154 -4.10 -24.71 -8.81
CA PHE A 154 -3.82 -23.34 -8.39
C PHE A 154 -5.04 -22.47 -8.61
N ARG A 155 -5.23 -21.51 -7.71
CA ARG A 155 -6.22 -20.44 -7.84
C ARG A 155 -5.60 -19.11 -7.47
N LEU A 156 -5.65 -18.16 -8.40
CA LEU A 156 -5.20 -16.79 -8.17
C LEU A 156 -6.10 -16.10 -7.14
N VAL A 157 -5.48 -15.36 -6.22
CA VAL A 157 -6.19 -14.45 -5.33
C VAL A 157 -6.04 -13.01 -5.82
N LYS A 158 -4.80 -12.57 -6.03
CA LYS A 158 -4.49 -11.30 -6.68
C LYS A 158 -3.07 -11.32 -7.26
N PRO A 159 -2.74 -10.46 -8.23
CA PRO A 159 -1.36 -10.26 -8.60
C PRO A 159 -0.52 -9.63 -7.48
N ASP A 160 0.79 -9.86 -7.46
CA ASP A 160 1.73 -9.12 -6.61
C ASP A 160 1.98 -7.69 -7.13
N ALA A 161 2.88 -6.94 -6.49
CA ALA A 161 3.22 -5.57 -6.90
C ALA A 161 3.85 -5.47 -8.30
N ALA A 162 4.42 -6.55 -8.82
CA ALA A 162 4.99 -6.65 -10.16
C ALA A 162 4.03 -7.25 -11.20
N GLY A 163 2.84 -7.69 -10.77
CA GLY A 163 1.80 -8.31 -11.60
C GLY A 163 1.86 -9.85 -11.67
N ASP A 164 2.76 -10.48 -10.92
CA ASP A 164 2.94 -11.94 -10.90
C ASP A 164 1.87 -12.66 -10.07
N ALA A 165 1.77 -13.98 -10.23
CA ALA A 165 0.70 -14.76 -9.64
C ALA A 165 0.88 -14.91 -8.11
N ASN A 166 -0.16 -14.59 -7.33
CA ASN A 166 -0.19 -14.78 -5.88
C ASN A 166 -1.52 -15.42 -5.46
N GLY A 167 -1.47 -16.65 -4.94
CA GLY A 167 -2.69 -17.45 -4.74
C GLY A 167 -2.53 -18.68 -3.87
N TYR A 168 -3.53 -19.55 -3.93
CA TYR A 168 -3.54 -20.82 -3.22
C TYR A 168 -3.14 -21.95 -4.16
N MET A 169 -2.38 -22.90 -3.63
CA MET A 169 -2.13 -24.20 -4.25
C MET A 169 -2.85 -25.27 -3.42
N THR A 170 -3.54 -26.18 -4.08
CA THR A 170 -4.26 -27.31 -3.48
C THR A 170 -3.79 -28.61 -4.12
N LEU A 171 -3.35 -29.56 -3.30
CA LEU A 171 -2.91 -30.89 -3.70
C LEU A 171 -3.88 -31.93 -3.15
N ARG A 172 -4.48 -32.73 -4.03
CA ARG A 172 -5.28 -33.91 -3.68
C ARG A 172 -4.47 -35.17 -4.00
N VAL A 173 -4.28 -36.05 -3.03
CA VAL A 173 -3.52 -37.31 -3.20
C VAL A 173 -4.44 -38.48 -2.86
N PRO A 174 -4.52 -39.54 -3.68
CA PRO A 174 -5.30 -40.72 -3.34
C PRO A 174 -4.91 -41.28 -1.97
N LEU A 175 -5.88 -41.57 -1.11
CA LEU A 175 -5.62 -42.03 0.26
C LEU A 175 -4.82 -43.35 0.28
N ALA A 176 -4.95 -44.17 -0.76
CA ALA A 176 -4.18 -45.40 -0.95
C ALA A 176 -2.68 -45.18 -1.21
N ARG A 177 -2.26 -43.95 -1.51
CA ARG A 177 -0.88 -43.57 -1.87
C ARG A 177 -0.15 -42.85 -0.74
N VAL A 178 -0.84 -42.57 0.36
CA VAL A 178 -0.29 -41.87 1.52
C VAL A 178 -0.25 -42.78 2.73
N LYS A 179 0.74 -42.57 3.60
CA LYS A 179 0.83 -43.28 4.88
C LYS A 179 0.12 -42.47 5.96
N LYS A 180 -0.93 -43.04 6.53
CA LYS A 180 -1.64 -42.42 7.66
C LYS A 180 -0.70 -42.28 8.86
N GLY A 181 -0.81 -41.17 9.56
CA GLY A 181 0.07 -40.77 10.67
C GLY A 181 1.34 -40.04 10.23
N GLU A 182 1.61 -39.91 8.93
CA GLU A 182 2.83 -39.28 8.42
C GLU A 182 2.54 -38.07 7.52
N PRO A 183 3.39 -37.02 7.56
CA PRO A 183 3.30 -35.91 6.63
C PRO A 183 3.83 -36.29 5.25
N LEU A 184 3.42 -35.54 4.23
CA LEU A 184 4.06 -35.58 2.93
C LEU A 184 5.27 -34.65 2.92
N ARG A 185 6.34 -35.09 2.26
CA ARG A 185 7.49 -34.26 1.91
C ARG A 185 7.30 -33.70 0.52
N LEU A 186 7.08 -32.39 0.42
CA LEU A 186 6.88 -31.67 -0.83
C LEU A 186 8.15 -30.93 -1.22
N ARG A 187 8.50 -30.98 -2.51
CA ARG A 187 9.70 -30.32 -3.03
C ARG A 187 9.45 -29.69 -4.39
N VAL A 188 10.02 -28.51 -4.61
CA VAL A 188 10.00 -27.81 -5.90
C VAL A 188 11.41 -27.45 -6.33
N VAL A 189 11.71 -27.66 -7.61
CA VAL A 189 13.00 -27.35 -8.25
C VAL A 189 12.76 -26.59 -9.54
N GLY A 190 13.29 -25.37 -9.65
CA GLY A 190 13.28 -24.62 -10.90
C GLY A 190 14.19 -25.26 -11.95
N GLU A 191 13.77 -25.25 -13.22
CA GLU A 191 14.57 -25.82 -14.31
C GLU A 191 15.91 -25.09 -14.53
N LYS A 192 16.85 -25.75 -15.22
CA LYS A 192 18.11 -25.14 -15.64
C LYS A 192 17.89 -24.22 -16.84
N ALA A 193 17.60 -22.94 -16.59
CA ALA A 193 17.37 -21.94 -17.63
C ALA A 193 18.25 -20.69 -17.51
N ASN A 194 19.16 -20.63 -16.53
CA ASN A 194 19.97 -19.45 -16.23
C ASN A 194 19.11 -18.16 -16.10
N SER A 195 17.97 -18.28 -15.44
CA SER A 195 16.99 -17.21 -15.29
C SER A 195 16.69 -16.91 -13.83
N SER A 196 16.31 -15.66 -13.56
CA SER A 196 15.79 -15.23 -12.27
C SER A 196 14.30 -15.54 -12.07
N ASP A 197 13.62 -16.16 -13.05
CA ASP A 197 12.24 -16.64 -12.89
C ASP A 197 12.13 -17.51 -11.63
N TRP A 198 11.03 -17.36 -10.90
CA TRP A 198 10.96 -17.78 -9.50
C TRP A 198 9.64 -18.43 -9.14
N PHE A 199 9.70 -19.33 -8.16
CA PHE A 199 8.57 -19.92 -7.49
C PHE A 199 8.78 -19.85 -5.98
N MET A 200 7.72 -19.53 -5.25
CA MET A 200 7.70 -19.41 -3.80
C MET A 200 6.52 -20.15 -3.18
N THR A 201 6.79 -20.77 -2.04
CA THR A 201 5.77 -21.20 -1.07
C THR A 201 5.97 -20.44 0.22
N PHE A 202 4.90 -20.10 0.93
CA PHE A 202 5.01 -19.33 2.17
C PHE A 202 5.14 -20.24 3.37
N ALA A 203 6.05 -19.86 4.27
CA ALA A 203 6.30 -20.57 5.51
C ALA A 203 5.21 -20.27 6.55
N TYR A 204 3.97 -20.60 6.21
CA TYR A 204 2.78 -20.20 6.93
C TYR A 204 1.79 -21.37 7.06
N ASP A 205 1.36 -21.63 8.29
CA ASP A 205 0.38 -22.65 8.64
C ASP A 205 -1.04 -22.15 8.34
N LEU A 206 -1.54 -22.51 7.15
CA LEU A 206 -2.90 -22.22 6.71
C LEU A 206 -3.86 -23.23 7.35
N ARG A 207 -4.41 -22.90 8.52
CA ARG A 207 -5.41 -23.72 9.23
C ARG A 207 -6.82 -23.44 8.71
N ASP A 208 -7.73 -24.39 8.90
CA ASP A 208 -9.17 -24.11 8.87
C ASP A 208 -9.47 -23.04 9.92
N ALA A 209 -9.80 -21.83 9.44
CA ALA A 209 -9.94 -20.64 10.27
C ALA A 209 -8.68 -20.35 11.11
N THR A 210 -7.55 -20.00 10.49
CA THR A 210 -6.51 -19.28 11.24
C THR A 210 -7.12 -17.98 11.75
N ILE A 211 -7.37 -17.90 13.06
CA ILE A 211 -7.90 -16.74 13.74
C ILE A 211 -6.72 -15.95 14.29
N GLU A 212 -6.60 -14.71 13.86
CA GLU A 212 -5.65 -13.77 14.43
C GLU A 212 -6.37 -12.57 15.03
N VAL A 213 -5.87 -12.13 16.17
CA VAL A 213 -6.45 -11.03 16.93
C VAL A 213 -5.41 -9.94 17.08
N LEU A 214 -5.71 -8.78 16.52
CA LEU A 214 -4.82 -7.64 16.46
C LEU A 214 -5.51 -6.41 17.06
N PRO A 215 -5.23 -6.07 18.33
CA PRO A 215 -5.58 -4.75 18.87
C PRO A 215 -4.86 -3.66 18.07
N LEU A 216 -5.61 -2.77 17.44
CA LEU A 216 -5.08 -1.77 16.53
C LEU A 216 -4.62 -0.51 17.29
N PRO A 217 -3.63 0.24 16.76
CA PRO A 217 -3.04 1.39 17.43
C PRO A 217 -3.84 2.68 17.21
N TYR A 218 -5.17 2.61 17.13
CA TYR A 218 -6.04 3.78 17.02
C TYR A 218 -7.31 3.62 17.85
N LEU A 219 -7.90 4.76 18.18
CA LEU A 219 -9.17 4.86 18.89
C LEU A 219 -10.23 5.42 17.96
N VAL A 220 -11.45 4.93 18.10
CA VAL A 220 -12.64 5.49 17.46
C VAL A 220 -13.59 6.01 18.55
N THR A 221 -14.42 6.98 18.18
CA THR A 221 -15.52 7.41 19.05
C THR A 221 -16.66 6.40 18.93
N GLY A 222 -16.90 5.64 19.99
CA GLY A 222 -17.99 4.68 20.11
C GLY A 222 -19.11 5.16 21.04
N THR A 223 -20.06 4.26 21.33
CA THR A 223 -21.22 4.57 22.18
C THR A 223 -20.84 4.68 23.66
N SER A 224 -19.73 4.06 24.08
CA SER A 224 -19.23 4.08 25.46
C SER A 224 -18.08 5.07 25.69
N GLY A 225 -17.73 5.88 24.68
CA GLY A 225 -16.60 6.80 24.71
C GLY A 225 -15.53 6.43 23.69
N LEU A 226 -14.25 6.56 24.06
CA LEU A 226 -13.15 6.13 23.18
C LEU A 226 -13.00 4.61 23.25
N GLU A 227 -13.06 3.98 22.09
CA GLU A 227 -12.93 2.53 21.95
C GLU A 227 -11.71 2.22 21.06
N GLN A 228 -10.90 1.27 21.50
CA GLN A 228 -9.84 0.66 20.71
C GLN A 228 -10.42 -0.43 19.81
N THR A 229 -10.09 -0.35 18.53
CA THR A 229 -10.51 -1.39 17.58
C THR A 229 -9.61 -2.62 17.70
N VAL A 230 -10.22 -3.80 17.78
CA VAL A 230 -9.57 -5.10 17.69
C VAL A 230 -9.95 -5.72 16.35
N CYS A 231 -8.96 -5.93 15.48
CA CYS A 231 -9.15 -6.63 14.21
C CYS A 231 -9.05 -8.13 14.44
N VAL A 232 -10.10 -8.85 14.10
CA VAL A 232 -10.13 -10.32 14.05
C VAL A 232 -10.02 -10.72 12.59
N ALA A 233 -8.90 -11.35 12.24
CA ALA A 233 -8.67 -11.91 10.91
C ALA A 233 -8.96 -13.40 10.94
N ILE A 234 -9.73 -13.90 9.97
CA ILE A 234 -10.12 -15.30 9.85
C ILE A 234 -9.84 -15.74 8.42
N THR A 235 -8.95 -16.72 8.24
CA THR A 235 -8.75 -17.33 6.92
C THR A 235 -9.67 -18.55 6.78
N TYR A 236 -10.73 -18.39 6.00
CA TYR A 236 -11.81 -19.35 5.88
C TYR A 236 -11.62 -20.24 4.64
N ALA A 237 -11.65 -21.56 4.81
CA ALA A 237 -11.42 -22.51 3.71
C ALA A 237 -12.67 -22.74 2.84
N GLY A 238 -13.87 -22.62 3.43
CA GLY A 238 -15.15 -22.85 2.74
C GLY A 238 -15.54 -21.73 1.77
N GLU A 239 -16.46 -22.03 0.85
CA GLU A 239 -16.92 -21.04 -0.15
C GLU A 239 -17.76 -19.92 0.46
N LYS A 240 -18.67 -20.26 1.37
CA LYS A 240 -19.46 -19.34 2.20
C LYS A 240 -19.62 -19.91 3.60
N GLY A 241 -19.62 -19.05 4.61
CA GLY A 241 -19.78 -19.44 6.00
C GLY A 241 -20.20 -18.27 6.88
N GLN A 242 -20.23 -18.49 8.19
CA GLN A 242 -20.49 -17.45 9.17
C GLN A 242 -19.53 -17.60 10.35
N ALA A 243 -19.02 -16.48 10.85
CA ALA A 243 -18.33 -16.42 12.14
C ALA A 243 -19.16 -15.65 13.17
N ALA A 244 -19.12 -16.11 14.41
CA ALA A 244 -19.59 -15.44 15.60
C ALA A 244 -18.38 -15.07 16.47
N VAL A 245 -18.22 -13.80 16.79
CA VAL A 245 -17.03 -13.25 17.48
C VAL A 245 -17.44 -12.40 18.67
N SER A 246 -16.78 -12.59 19.81
CA SER A 246 -16.90 -11.72 20.99
C SER A 246 -15.54 -11.45 21.63
N VAL A 247 -15.41 -10.33 22.35
CA VAL A 247 -14.22 -9.99 23.14
C VAL A 247 -14.60 -9.87 24.61
N ASP A 248 -13.80 -10.47 25.49
CA ASP A 248 -13.97 -10.50 26.95
C ASP A 248 -15.38 -10.95 27.40
N GLY A 249 -16.01 -11.84 26.63
CA GLY A 249 -17.38 -12.30 26.90
C GLY A 249 -18.45 -11.23 26.69
N GLY A 250 -18.13 -10.15 25.98
CA GLY A 250 -19.08 -9.13 25.54
C GLY A 250 -20.06 -9.64 24.47
N ALA A 251 -20.84 -8.71 23.92
CA ALA A 251 -21.85 -9.04 22.91
C ALA A 251 -21.22 -9.70 21.67
N GLU A 252 -21.82 -10.82 21.27
CA GLU A 252 -21.46 -11.53 20.04
C GLU A 252 -21.81 -10.70 18.81
N LYS A 253 -20.87 -10.61 17.87
CA LYS A 253 -21.10 -10.08 16.53
C LYS A 253 -20.95 -11.19 15.51
N ARG A 254 -21.87 -11.23 14.54
CA ARG A 254 -21.85 -12.19 13.44
C ARG A 254 -21.34 -11.54 12.17
N MET A 255 -20.59 -12.30 11.38
CA MET A 255 -20.10 -11.90 10.08
C MET A 255 -20.23 -13.04 9.08
N GLU A 256 -20.52 -12.69 7.83
CA GLU A 256 -20.43 -13.63 6.72
C GLU A 256 -18.96 -13.84 6.36
N LEU A 257 -18.59 -15.09 6.12
CA LEU A 257 -17.27 -15.47 5.67
C LEU A 257 -17.32 -15.87 4.19
N VAL A 258 -16.29 -15.46 3.46
CA VAL A 258 -16.01 -15.94 2.10
C VAL A 258 -14.66 -16.65 2.08
N LYS A 259 -14.43 -17.50 1.08
CA LYS A 259 -13.18 -18.24 0.96
C LYS A 259 -11.96 -17.32 0.94
N GLY A 260 -10.98 -17.62 1.79
CA GLY A 260 -9.74 -16.88 1.96
C GLY A 260 -9.78 -15.93 3.18
N PRO A 261 -9.00 -14.84 3.16
CA PRO A 261 -8.88 -13.96 4.32
C PRO A 261 -10.13 -13.09 4.49
N ASN A 262 -10.65 -13.08 5.71
CA ASN A 262 -11.72 -12.20 6.17
C ASN A 262 -11.17 -11.36 7.33
N THR A 263 -11.56 -10.09 7.43
CA THR A 263 -11.18 -9.24 8.56
C THR A 263 -12.39 -8.53 9.11
N PHE A 264 -12.48 -8.48 10.43
CA PHE A 264 -13.59 -7.85 11.12
C PHE A 264 -13.14 -7.05 12.33
N ASP A 265 -13.71 -5.86 12.49
CA ASP A 265 -13.37 -4.95 13.57
C ASP A 265 -14.41 -5.04 14.70
N ILE A 266 -13.94 -5.40 15.89
CA ILE A 266 -14.72 -5.37 17.13
C ILE A 266 -14.18 -4.30 18.06
N GLN A 267 -15.07 -3.60 18.76
CA GLN A 267 -14.69 -2.47 19.59
C GLN A 267 -14.48 -2.92 21.04
N LEU A 268 -13.38 -2.45 21.61
CA LEU A 268 -12.98 -2.67 22.99
C LEU A 268 -12.86 -1.30 23.67
N PRO A 269 -13.37 -1.08 24.91
CA PRO A 269 -13.10 0.16 25.62
C PRO A 269 -11.59 0.47 25.69
N ALA A 270 -11.21 1.73 25.48
CA ALA A 270 -9.79 2.13 25.44
C ALA A 270 -9.03 1.71 26.71
N VAL A 271 -8.02 0.87 26.55
CA VAL A 271 -7.23 0.34 27.67
C VAL A 271 -6.24 1.39 28.19
N GLN A 272 -6.06 1.45 29.51
CA GLN A 272 -5.16 2.41 30.18
C GLN A 272 -3.80 1.80 30.57
N ALA A 273 -3.71 0.47 30.60
CA ALA A 273 -2.47 -0.28 30.79
C ALA A 273 -2.49 -1.53 29.87
N PRO A 274 -1.32 -2.09 29.51
CA PRO A 274 -1.26 -3.35 28.79
C PRO A 274 -2.07 -4.42 29.52
N ARG A 275 -3.00 -5.07 28.81
CA ARG A 275 -3.78 -6.19 29.36
C ARG A 275 -4.03 -7.26 28.32
N GLU A 276 -4.16 -8.50 28.77
CA GLU A 276 -4.64 -9.57 27.93
C GLU A 276 -6.14 -9.39 27.69
N ILE A 277 -6.56 -9.62 26.45
CA ILE A 277 -7.96 -9.73 26.03
C ILE A 277 -8.19 -11.14 25.51
N ALA A 278 -9.40 -11.64 25.71
CA ALA A 278 -9.81 -12.93 25.18
C ALA A 278 -10.87 -12.75 24.09
N VAL A 279 -10.60 -13.30 22.92
CA VAL A 279 -11.52 -13.29 21.79
C VAL A 279 -12.04 -14.69 21.58
N SER A 280 -13.35 -14.84 21.60
CA SER A 280 -14.03 -16.10 21.30
C SER A 280 -14.53 -16.05 19.88
N VAL A 281 -14.17 -17.04 19.06
CA VAL A 281 -14.57 -17.13 17.65
C VAL A 281 -15.17 -18.51 17.37
N SER A 282 -16.40 -18.53 16.88
CA SER A 282 -17.09 -19.74 16.41
C SER A 282 -17.35 -19.62 14.92
N VAL A 283 -16.81 -20.55 14.12
CA VAL A 283 -17.04 -20.62 12.67
C VAL A 283 -18.07 -21.72 12.38
N ASP A 284 -19.10 -21.39 11.61
CA ASP A 284 -20.18 -22.29 11.17
C ASP A 284 -20.84 -23.09 12.31
N GLY A 285 -20.92 -22.48 13.49
CA GLY A 285 -21.52 -23.10 14.69
C GLY A 285 -20.64 -24.15 15.37
N ALA A 286 -19.37 -24.27 14.98
CA ALA A 286 -18.39 -25.08 15.69
C ALA A 286 -18.16 -24.58 17.13
N THR A 287 -17.51 -25.40 17.95
CA THR A 287 -17.16 -25.00 19.31
C THR A 287 -16.27 -23.75 19.26
N PRO A 288 -16.58 -22.69 20.04
CA PRO A 288 -15.80 -21.45 19.98
C PRO A 288 -14.33 -21.69 20.34
N GLU A 289 -13.43 -21.27 19.46
CA GLU A 289 -12.01 -21.17 19.75
C GLU A 289 -11.75 -19.89 20.54
N ARG A 290 -10.92 -19.99 21.59
CA ARG A 290 -10.51 -18.85 22.40
C ARG A 290 -9.09 -18.45 22.03
N VAL A 291 -8.94 -17.25 21.48
CA VAL A 291 -7.65 -16.66 21.12
C VAL A 291 -7.38 -15.48 22.05
N THR A 292 -6.18 -15.38 22.60
CA THR A 292 -5.78 -14.23 23.43
C THR A 292 -4.89 -13.26 22.65
N ALA A 293 -4.97 -11.99 22.99
CA ALA A 293 -4.07 -10.95 22.48
C ALA A 293 -3.77 -9.93 23.57
N THR A 294 -2.65 -9.21 23.45
CA THR A 294 -2.32 -8.11 24.37
C THR A 294 -2.78 -6.77 23.79
N ALA A 295 -3.79 -6.16 24.39
CA ALA A 295 -4.19 -4.79 24.09
C ALA A 295 -3.29 -3.82 24.89
N LYS A 296 -2.76 -2.80 24.21
CA LYS A 296 -1.92 -1.76 24.81
C LYS A 296 -2.59 -0.39 24.67
N PRO A 297 -2.34 0.56 25.60
CA PRO A 297 -2.84 1.92 25.46
C PRO A 297 -2.40 2.53 24.14
N VAL A 298 -3.35 3.13 23.42
CA VAL A 298 -3.06 3.78 22.14
C VAL A 298 -2.34 5.10 22.40
N MET A 299 -1.17 5.27 21.77
CA MET A 299 -0.43 6.52 21.79
C MET A 299 -1.21 7.59 21.01
N LYS A 300 -1.60 8.67 21.68
CA LYS A 300 -2.24 9.81 21.03
C LYS A 300 -1.19 10.57 20.22
N ARG A 301 -1.48 10.79 18.94
CA ARG A 301 -0.63 11.53 18.01
C ARG A 301 -1.43 12.63 17.33
N THR A 302 -0.78 13.77 17.08
CA THR A 302 -1.33 14.84 16.26
C THR A 302 -0.75 14.71 14.86
N ILE A 303 -1.62 14.68 13.85
CA ILE A 303 -1.23 14.57 12.44
C ILE A 303 -1.45 15.93 11.78
N TYR A 304 -0.37 16.50 11.26
CA TYR A 304 -0.43 17.73 10.47
C TYR A 304 -0.46 17.37 8.99
N LEU A 305 -1.47 17.88 8.28
CA LEU A 305 -1.57 17.75 6.83
C LEU A 305 -1.02 19.04 6.21
N LEU A 306 -0.03 18.91 5.32
CA LEU A 306 0.60 20.05 4.64
C LEU A 306 0.40 19.96 3.12
N PRO A 307 -0.77 20.39 2.61
CA PRO A 307 -1.03 20.39 1.18
C PRO A 307 -0.04 21.31 0.45
N HIS A 308 0.59 20.77 -0.58
CA HIS A 308 1.46 21.49 -1.51
C HIS A 308 1.51 20.72 -2.84
N ALA A 309 2.10 21.33 -3.86
CA ALA A 309 2.47 20.67 -5.11
C ALA A 309 3.95 20.89 -5.35
N HIS A 310 4.70 19.80 -5.56
CA HIS A 310 6.11 19.87 -5.90
C HIS A 310 6.30 20.55 -7.26
N ASN A 311 7.30 21.42 -7.36
CA ASN A 311 7.54 22.27 -8.52
C ASN A 311 8.82 21.88 -9.27
N ASP A 312 8.59 21.13 -10.35
CA ASP A 312 9.59 20.62 -11.29
C ASP A 312 9.62 21.47 -12.58
N ILE A 313 10.40 22.54 -12.58
CA ILE A 313 10.47 23.48 -13.71
C ILE A 313 11.25 22.86 -14.87
N GLY A 314 10.53 22.45 -15.92
CA GLY A 314 11.13 21.89 -17.14
C GLY A 314 11.34 20.37 -17.12
N TYR A 315 10.92 19.68 -16.06
CA TYR A 315 10.98 18.22 -15.97
C TYR A 315 9.59 17.58 -16.18
N THR A 316 8.58 17.99 -15.40
CA THR A 316 7.21 17.44 -15.53
C THR A 316 6.50 17.89 -16.79
N ASP A 317 6.87 19.06 -17.33
CA ASP A 317 6.38 19.63 -18.59
C ASP A 317 7.30 20.79 -18.99
N ILE A 318 7.04 21.40 -20.16
CA ILE A 318 7.67 22.66 -20.53
C ILE A 318 7.33 23.77 -19.51
N GLN A 319 8.25 24.71 -19.31
CA GLN A 319 8.18 25.70 -18.23
C GLN A 319 6.89 26.51 -18.26
N THR A 320 6.39 26.87 -19.44
CA THR A 320 5.13 27.62 -19.58
C THR A 320 3.90 26.83 -19.11
N GLU A 321 3.88 25.51 -19.31
CA GLU A 321 2.77 24.66 -18.85
C GLU A 321 2.87 24.37 -17.36
N VAL A 322 4.08 24.15 -16.83
CA VAL A 322 4.31 24.06 -15.38
C VAL A 322 3.82 25.34 -14.69
N LEU A 323 4.20 26.51 -15.21
CA LEU A 323 3.79 27.79 -14.65
C LEU A 323 2.26 27.95 -14.59
N LYS A 324 1.57 27.63 -15.69
CA LYS A 324 0.09 27.68 -15.74
C LYS A 324 -0.53 26.78 -14.68
N LYS A 325 -0.02 25.56 -14.50
CA LYS A 325 -0.51 24.61 -13.48
C LYS A 325 -0.31 25.17 -12.07
N HIS A 326 0.88 25.67 -11.74
CA HIS A 326 1.16 26.20 -10.41
C HIS A 326 0.43 27.50 -10.09
N VAL A 327 0.21 28.39 -11.08
CA VAL A 327 -0.66 29.57 -10.91
C VAL A 327 -2.12 29.14 -10.70
N LYS A 328 -2.61 28.16 -11.47
CA LYS A 328 -3.97 27.61 -11.27
C LYS A 328 -4.13 27.03 -9.86
N ASN A 329 -3.12 26.35 -9.32
CA ASN A 329 -3.18 25.83 -7.96
C ASN A 329 -3.40 26.92 -6.90
N ILE A 330 -2.88 28.14 -7.10
CA ILE A 330 -3.14 29.27 -6.20
C ILE A 330 -4.63 29.66 -6.26
N TYR A 331 -5.22 29.76 -7.46
CA TYR A 331 -6.64 30.04 -7.61
C TYR A 331 -7.54 28.96 -7.01
N ASP A 332 -7.20 27.68 -7.25
CA ASP A 332 -7.91 26.55 -6.68
C ASP A 332 -7.83 26.57 -5.13
N ALA A 333 -6.66 26.88 -4.58
CA ALA A 333 -6.46 27.01 -3.14
C ALA A 333 -7.34 28.12 -2.54
N LEU A 334 -7.38 29.31 -3.14
CA LEU A 334 -8.28 30.38 -2.71
C LEU A 334 -9.75 29.92 -2.75
N GLY A 335 -10.14 29.19 -3.80
CA GLY A 335 -11.47 28.57 -3.91
C GLY A 335 -11.79 27.59 -2.78
N LEU A 336 -10.83 26.74 -2.40
CA LEU A 336 -10.98 25.77 -1.31
C LEU A 336 -10.99 26.43 0.07
N ILE A 337 -10.19 27.47 0.28
CA ILE A 337 -10.20 28.29 1.51
C ILE A 337 -11.59 28.88 1.71
N ARG A 338 -12.18 29.49 0.67
CA ARG A 338 -13.56 30.00 0.73
C ARG A 338 -14.58 28.92 1.06
N LYS A 339 -14.51 27.77 0.37
CA LYS A 339 -15.45 26.65 0.56
C LYS A 339 -15.40 26.05 1.97
N THR A 340 -14.25 26.12 2.62
CA THR A 340 -14.03 25.51 3.94
C THR A 340 -14.03 26.52 5.08
N ALA A 341 -14.29 27.81 4.83
CA ALA A 341 -14.23 28.86 5.85
C ALA A 341 -15.14 28.63 7.06
N SER A 342 -16.29 27.98 6.86
CA SER A 342 -17.25 27.63 7.92
C SER A 342 -16.92 26.35 8.68
N TYR A 343 -15.88 25.61 8.27
CA TYR A 343 -15.50 24.38 8.94
C TYR A 343 -14.81 24.68 10.29
N PRO A 344 -14.75 23.69 11.21
CA PRO A 344 -13.86 23.76 12.37
C PRO A 344 -12.45 24.15 11.96
N ALA A 345 -11.73 24.88 12.82
CA ALA A 345 -10.45 25.50 12.48
C ALA A 345 -9.43 24.49 11.90
N GLU A 346 -9.44 23.27 12.43
CA GLU A 346 -8.56 22.14 12.07
C GLU A 346 -8.92 21.50 10.73
N ALA A 347 -10.14 21.74 10.24
CA ALA A 347 -10.67 21.20 8.97
C ALA A 347 -10.69 22.24 7.84
N ARG A 348 -10.27 23.49 8.10
CA ARG A 348 -10.14 24.53 7.07
C ARG A 348 -8.97 24.21 6.15
N PHE A 349 -9.15 24.43 4.86
CA PHE A 349 -8.11 24.16 3.88
C PHE A 349 -6.93 25.12 4.06
N LYS A 350 -5.72 24.58 3.99
CA LYS A 350 -4.45 25.31 4.04
C LYS A 350 -3.62 24.94 2.81
N TRP A 351 -2.88 25.89 2.28
CA TRP A 351 -2.01 25.67 1.12
C TRP A 351 -0.58 26.15 1.37
N ASN A 352 0.40 25.39 0.90
CA ASN A 352 1.81 25.79 0.91
C ASN A 352 2.31 25.90 -0.53
N THR A 353 2.82 27.07 -0.91
CA THR A 353 3.52 27.22 -2.19
C THR A 353 4.97 26.82 -1.98
N GLU A 354 5.41 25.69 -2.52
CA GLU A 354 6.76 25.16 -2.29
C GLU A 354 7.87 26.18 -2.61
N VAL A 355 7.68 26.97 -3.67
CA VAL A 355 8.60 28.01 -4.11
C VAL A 355 7.84 29.25 -4.60
N SER A 356 8.52 30.40 -4.67
CA SER A 356 7.87 31.67 -4.96
C SER A 356 7.73 32.03 -6.45
N TRP A 357 8.32 31.25 -7.38
CA TRP A 357 8.26 31.55 -8.83
C TRP A 357 6.83 31.71 -9.38
N ALA A 358 5.94 30.78 -9.04
CA ALA A 358 4.53 30.86 -9.46
C ALA A 358 3.77 31.99 -8.73
N VAL A 359 4.17 32.31 -7.50
CA VAL A 359 3.60 33.42 -6.71
C VAL A 359 3.95 34.75 -7.36
N GLU A 360 5.19 34.93 -7.81
CA GLU A 360 5.61 36.13 -8.55
C GLU A 360 4.76 36.34 -9.80
N THR A 361 4.58 35.29 -10.59
CA THR A 361 3.75 35.37 -11.81
C THR A 361 2.28 35.65 -11.47
N PHE A 362 1.71 34.98 -10.46
CA PHE A 362 0.36 35.25 -9.99
C PHE A 362 0.22 36.71 -9.57
N MET A 363 1.12 37.22 -8.72
CA MET A 363 1.11 38.60 -8.26
C MET A 363 1.34 39.60 -9.40
N ALA A 364 2.04 39.26 -10.48
CA ALA A 364 2.19 40.17 -11.62
C ALA A 364 0.90 40.29 -12.45
N ASN A 365 0.09 39.23 -12.53
CA ASN A 365 -1.06 39.14 -13.43
C ASN A 365 -2.43 39.22 -12.74
N ALA A 366 -2.48 39.05 -11.41
CA ALA A 366 -3.71 39.12 -10.63
C ALA A 366 -4.32 40.53 -10.64
N THR A 367 -5.65 40.58 -10.74
CA THR A 367 -6.45 41.78 -10.49
C THR A 367 -6.27 42.26 -9.05
N ASP A 368 -6.63 43.52 -8.78
CA ASP A 368 -6.53 44.08 -7.42
C ASP A 368 -7.35 43.30 -6.38
N ALA A 369 -8.52 42.79 -6.79
CA ALA A 369 -9.38 41.97 -5.93
C ALA A 369 -8.72 40.64 -5.59
N GLU A 370 -8.18 39.93 -6.58
CA GLU A 370 -7.48 38.65 -6.40
C GLU A 370 -6.20 38.83 -5.57
N ARG A 371 -5.43 39.90 -5.83
CA ARG A 371 -4.24 40.23 -5.06
C ARG A 371 -4.58 40.51 -3.60
N LYS A 372 -5.62 41.30 -3.34
CA LYS A 372 -6.09 41.61 -1.98
C LYS A 372 -6.54 40.34 -1.26
N GLU A 373 -7.27 39.47 -1.95
CA GLU A 373 -7.71 38.18 -1.40
C GLU A 373 -6.52 37.27 -1.06
N PHE A 374 -5.57 37.11 -1.99
CA PHE A 374 -4.37 36.32 -1.77
C PHE A 374 -3.55 36.84 -0.58
N LEU A 375 -3.31 38.14 -0.52
CA LEU A 375 -2.58 38.76 0.60
C LEU A 375 -3.32 38.58 1.93
N ALA A 376 -4.65 38.61 1.94
CA ALA A 376 -5.44 38.32 3.14
C ALA A 376 -5.28 36.85 3.58
N ALA A 377 -5.33 35.90 2.63
CA ALA A 377 -5.13 34.47 2.90
C ALA A 377 -3.70 34.17 3.40
N VAL A 378 -2.69 34.90 2.92
CA VAL A 378 -1.32 34.79 3.44
C VAL A 378 -1.23 35.33 4.87
N LYS A 379 -1.84 36.49 5.14
CA LYS A 379 -1.82 37.12 6.48
C LYS A 379 -2.63 36.33 7.52
N SER A 380 -3.71 35.66 7.13
CA SER A 380 -4.47 34.77 8.01
C SER A 380 -3.79 33.41 8.24
N GLY A 381 -2.70 33.12 7.49
CA GLY A 381 -2.02 31.84 7.51
C GLY A 381 -2.80 30.71 6.84
N ASP A 382 -3.75 31.03 5.94
CA ASP A 382 -4.41 30.04 5.08
C ASP A 382 -3.52 29.63 3.91
N ILE A 383 -2.66 30.54 3.44
CA ILE A 383 -1.58 30.27 2.49
C ILE A 383 -0.25 30.55 3.16
N SER A 384 0.64 29.55 3.17
CA SER A 384 2.03 29.71 3.59
C SER A 384 2.93 29.85 2.37
N LEU A 385 3.80 30.87 2.38
CA LEU A 385 4.78 31.13 1.32
C LEU A 385 6.17 30.68 1.77
N GLN A 386 6.90 30.05 0.86
CA GLN A 386 8.28 29.64 1.09
C GLN A 386 9.25 30.70 0.54
N ALA A 387 10.35 30.89 1.26
CA ALA A 387 11.27 31.99 0.99
C ALA A 387 12.16 31.80 -0.25
N LEU A 388 12.19 30.62 -0.86
CA LEU A 388 13.04 30.32 -2.02
C LEU A 388 12.26 30.49 -3.32
N PHE A 389 12.93 31.03 -4.33
CA PHE A 389 12.36 31.26 -5.65
C PHE A 389 12.11 29.97 -6.43
N SER A 390 13.02 29.01 -6.32
CA SER A 390 12.99 27.72 -7.02
C SER A 390 13.81 26.66 -6.26
N ASN A 391 13.62 25.39 -6.62
CA ASN A 391 14.42 24.27 -6.14
C ASN A 391 15.69 24.17 -7.00
N ASN A 392 16.85 24.53 -6.45
CA ASN A 392 18.11 24.59 -7.21
C ASN A 392 19.10 23.51 -6.77
N LEU A 393 19.88 23.02 -7.73
CA LEU A 393 21.05 22.18 -7.46
C LEU A 393 22.18 23.03 -6.85
N THR A 394 22.17 23.15 -5.53
CA THR A 394 23.10 24.02 -4.78
C THR A 394 24.58 23.66 -4.96
N GLY A 395 24.92 22.46 -5.45
CA GLY A 395 26.28 22.02 -5.73
C GLY A 395 26.95 22.74 -6.91
N ILE A 396 26.15 23.32 -7.82
CA ILE A 396 26.64 24.04 -9.00
C ILE A 396 26.37 25.55 -8.93
N MET A 397 25.82 26.03 -7.82
CA MET A 397 25.53 27.44 -7.61
C MET A 397 26.78 28.23 -7.22
N ARG A 398 26.86 29.47 -7.70
CA ARG A 398 27.85 30.47 -7.26
C ARG A 398 27.38 31.15 -5.97
N PRO A 399 28.30 31.67 -5.13
CA PRO A 399 27.95 32.25 -3.83
C PRO A 399 26.82 33.30 -3.86
N GLU A 400 26.84 34.23 -4.82
CA GLU A 400 25.82 35.28 -4.96
C GLU A 400 24.43 34.71 -5.27
N GLU A 401 24.35 33.59 -5.98
CA GLU A 401 23.08 32.99 -6.39
C GLU A 401 22.27 32.51 -5.18
N PHE A 402 22.92 32.09 -4.10
CA PHE A 402 22.24 31.71 -2.85
C PHE A 402 21.44 32.87 -2.26
N PHE A 403 22.01 34.08 -2.24
CA PHE A 403 21.33 35.27 -1.73
C PHE A 403 20.26 35.79 -2.71
N ARG A 404 20.39 35.47 -4.00
CA ARG A 404 19.38 35.80 -5.02
C ARG A 404 18.16 34.88 -4.94
N LEU A 405 18.30 33.64 -4.47
CA LEU A 405 17.16 32.72 -4.30
C LEU A 405 16.04 33.29 -3.43
N SER A 406 16.34 34.17 -2.49
CA SER A 406 15.33 34.79 -1.63
C SER A 406 15.02 36.25 -2.02
N GLY A 407 15.39 36.69 -3.22
CA GLY A 407 15.20 38.06 -3.69
C GLY A 407 13.74 38.48 -3.71
N TYR A 408 12.86 37.63 -4.24
CA TYR A 408 11.43 37.90 -4.27
C TYR A 408 10.80 37.94 -2.86
N SER A 409 11.28 37.09 -1.95
CA SER A 409 10.84 37.12 -0.54
C SER A 409 11.14 38.46 0.14
N ARG A 410 12.27 39.09 -0.20
CA ARG A 410 12.59 40.44 0.28
C ARG A 410 11.67 41.50 -0.33
N SER A 411 11.35 41.41 -1.62
CA SER A 411 10.41 42.37 -2.25
C SER A 411 9.00 42.25 -1.68
N LEU A 412 8.53 41.03 -1.34
CA LEU A 412 7.26 40.83 -0.64
C LEU A 412 7.22 41.48 0.74
N LYS A 413 8.34 41.46 1.47
CA LYS A 413 8.48 42.16 2.76
C LYS A 413 8.39 43.67 2.57
N GLU A 414 9.11 44.22 1.61
CA GLU A 414 9.15 45.66 1.33
C GLU A 414 7.78 46.19 0.85
N GLN A 415 7.13 45.47 -0.06
CA GLN A 415 5.88 45.93 -0.69
C GLN A 415 4.64 45.67 0.17
N TYR A 416 4.61 44.54 0.90
CA TYR A 416 3.40 44.05 1.55
C TYR A 416 3.54 43.77 3.05
N GLY A 417 4.75 43.97 3.61
CA GLY A 417 5.05 43.66 5.01
C GLY A 417 5.11 42.15 5.30
N LEU A 418 5.22 41.31 4.27
CA LEU A 418 5.23 39.84 4.42
C LEU A 418 6.64 39.33 4.73
N SER A 419 6.91 39.01 6.00
CA SER A 419 8.18 38.41 6.41
C SER A 419 8.11 36.88 6.35
N LEU A 420 8.77 36.27 5.36
CA LEU A 420 8.79 34.82 5.19
C LEU A 420 9.86 34.20 6.09
N THR A 421 9.46 33.24 6.93
CA THR A 421 10.36 32.62 7.92
C THR A 421 10.58 31.12 7.70
N THR A 422 10.02 30.58 6.62
CA THR A 422 10.09 29.18 6.23
C THR A 422 10.69 29.05 4.83
N ALA A 423 11.47 28.00 4.63
CA ALA A 423 11.91 27.55 3.31
C ALA A 423 11.63 26.04 3.17
N MET A 424 11.29 25.63 1.95
CA MET A 424 11.14 24.23 1.57
C MET A 424 12.02 23.97 0.36
N MET A 425 12.70 22.83 0.34
CA MET A 425 13.37 22.32 -0.85
C MET A 425 13.19 20.81 -0.90
N SER A 426 12.33 20.36 -1.80
CA SER A 426 12.04 18.94 -2.01
C SER A 426 12.77 18.42 -3.24
N ASP A 427 12.93 17.10 -3.31
CA ASP A 427 13.57 16.33 -4.39
C ASP A 427 15.05 16.63 -4.70
N ILE A 428 15.63 17.69 -4.15
CA ILE A 428 17.07 17.92 -4.24
C ILE A 428 17.77 16.99 -3.25
N PRO A 429 18.67 16.07 -3.69
CA PRO A 429 19.22 15.03 -2.82
C PRO A 429 20.09 15.54 -1.67
N GLY A 430 20.58 16.77 -1.76
CA GLY A 430 21.34 17.44 -0.71
C GLY A 430 21.60 18.90 -1.02
N MET A 431 21.90 19.66 0.04
CA MET A 431 22.21 21.09 -0.07
C MET A 431 23.61 21.40 0.42
N THR A 432 24.31 22.29 -0.28
CA THR A 432 25.62 22.78 0.15
C THR A 432 25.51 23.72 1.33
N TRP A 433 26.56 23.79 2.15
CA TRP A 433 26.58 24.48 3.43
C TRP A 433 26.30 26.00 3.35
N ASN A 434 26.55 26.60 2.18
CA ASN A 434 26.25 28.01 1.88
C ASN A 434 24.75 28.35 1.92
N MET A 435 23.87 27.34 1.91
CA MET A 435 22.44 27.54 2.07
C MET A 435 22.08 28.16 3.44
N VAL A 436 22.78 27.79 4.51
CA VAL A 436 22.48 28.26 5.87
C VAL A 436 22.61 29.78 6.01
N PRO A 437 23.77 30.41 5.73
CA PRO A 437 23.91 31.85 5.88
C PRO A 437 22.94 32.62 4.97
N ALA A 438 22.74 32.17 3.73
CA ALA A 438 21.80 32.82 2.81
C ALA A 438 20.34 32.75 3.30
N ALA A 439 19.88 31.59 3.74
CA ALA A 439 18.54 31.42 4.28
C ALA A 439 18.34 32.24 5.57
N ALA A 440 19.29 32.16 6.51
CA ALA A 440 19.19 32.89 7.78
C ALA A 440 19.16 34.41 7.58
N GLN A 441 20.01 34.96 6.71
CA GLN A 441 20.02 36.40 6.39
C GLN A 441 18.76 36.85 5.63
N ALA A 442 18.10 35.94 4.91
CA ALA A 442 16.79 36.18 4.31
C ALA A 442 15.63 36.18 5.35
N GLY A 443 15.91 35.86 6.62
CA GLY A 443 14.93 35.78 7.69
C GLY A 443 14.31 34.38 7.87
N VAL A 444 14.80 33.37 7.14
CA VAL A 444 14.37 31.98 7.31
C VAL A 444 14.82 31.45 8.65
N ARG A 445 13.89 30.87 9.41
CA ARG A 445 14.12 30.20 10.70
C ARG A 445 13.92 28.70 10.62
N TYR A 446 13.03 28.26 9.75
CA TYR A 446 12.64 26.86 9.58
C TYR A 446 12.87 26.43 8.14
N PHE A 447 13.55 25.30 7.95
CA PHE A 447 13.88 24.79 6.63
C PHE A 447 13.49 23.31 6.56
N SER A 448 12.51 22.98 5.73
CA SER A 448 12.14 21.59 5.45
C SER A 448 12.79 21.09 4.17
N SER A 449 13.27 19.85 4.20
CA SER A 449 13.73 19.12 3.02
C SER A 449 13.02 17.78 2.91
N GLY A 450 12.69 17.40 1.68
CA GLY A 450 12.17 16.07 1.39
C GLY A 450 12.87 15.54 0.16
N PRO A 451 14.08 14.98 0.26
CA PRO A 451 14.72 14.34 -0.89
C PRO A 451 14.06 13.00 -1.19
N ASN A 452 14.14 12.53 -2.43
CA ASN A 452 13.72 11.16 -2.77
C ASN A 452 14.60 10.13 -2.05
N GLY A 453 14.00 9.33 -1.16
CA GLY A 453 14.72 8.35 -0.34
C GLY A 453 13.84 7.67 0.70
N THR A 454 14.45 6.77 1.47
CA THR A 454 13.82 6.09 2.62
C THR A 454 14.62 6.38 3.90
N TYR A 455 14.11 5.93 5.06
CA TYR A 455 14.87 5.94 6.32
C TYR A 455 16.20 5.19 6.26
N LEU A 456 16.43 4.33 5.25
CA LEU A 456 17.71 3.64 5.07
C LEU A 456 18.75 4.50 4.34
N GLY A 457 18.36 5.67 3.83
CA GLY A 457 19.15 6.47 2.91
C GLY A 457 18.86 6.11 1.44
N GLY A 458 19.81 6.46 0.58
CA GLY A 458 19.78 6.15 -0.85
C GLY A 458 21.12 6.47 -1.50
N ASP A 459 21.34 5.93 -2.70
CA ASP A 459 22.51 6.25 -3.53
C ASP A 459 22.69 7.76 -3.72
N ARG A 460 21.57 8.50 -3.81
CA ARG A 460 21.55 9.96 -4.03
C ARG A 460 21.62 10.79 -2.75
N THR A 461 21.07 10.32 -1.63
CA THR A 461 20.97 11.07 -0.35
C THR A 461 22.03 10.67 0.68
N GLY A 462 22.83 9.65 0.35
CA GLY A 462 23.87 9.11 1.23
C GLY A 462 23.30 8.66 2.57
N HIS A 463 24.01 9.01 3.65
CA HIS A 463 23.62 8.65 5.02
C HIS A 463 22.75 9.71 5.72
N THR A 464 22.43 10.83 5.04
CA THR A 464 21.70 11.95 5.66
C THR A 464 20.34 11.52 6.17
N ASN A 465 19.50 10.88 5.34
CA ASN A 465 18.19 10.39 5.78
C ASN A 465 18.34 9.33 6.88
N ARG A 466 19.31 8.43 6.78
CA ARG A 466 19.54 7.41 7.82
C ARG A 466 19.86 8.01 9.19
N ALA A 467 20.62 9.11 9.21
CA ALA A 467 21.00 9.77 10.45
C ALA A 467 19.90 10.73 10.97
N TRP A 468 19.27 11.49 10.08
CA TRP A 468 18.53 12.70 10.43
C TRP A 468 17.07 12.74 9.99
N ALA A 469 16.57 11.72 9.29
CA ALA A 469 15.15 11.64 8.94
C ALA A 469 14.27 11.79 10.18
N ASP A 470 13.31 12.70 10.11
CA ASP A 470 12.33 13.00 11.16
C ASP A 470 12.93 13.36 12.53
N ARG A 471 14.17 13.87 12.50
CA ARG A 471 14.90 14.39 13.65
C ARG A 471 15.32 15.83 13.35
N PRO A 472 14.50 16.84 13.71
CA PRO A 472 14.86 18.24 13.50
C PRO A 472 16.16 18.60 14.22
N PHE A 473 17.03 19.36 13.57
CA PHE A 473 18.31 19.81 14.14
C PHE A 473 18.63 21.22 13.68
N TYR A 474 19.46 21.93 14.46
CA TYR A 474 19.98 23.22 14.00
C TYR A 474 21.12 22.97 13.01
N TRP A 475 20.92 23.36 11.76
CA TRP A 475 21.98 23.41 10.77
C TRP A 475 22.69 24.75 10.91
N VAL A 476 23.89 24.72 11.49
CA VAL A 476 24.72 25.89 11.79
C VAL A 476 25.62 26.20 10.59
N SER A 477 25.83 27.48 10.27
CA SER A 477 26.68 27.91 9.16
C SER A 477 28.17 27.64 9.42
N PRO A 478 29.04 27.70 8.39
CA PRO A 478 30.49 27.53 8.57
C PRO A 478 31.13 28.52 9.56
N SER A 479 30.57 29.73 9.71
CA SER A 479 31.04 30.74 10.68
C SER A 479 30.58 30.47 12.11
N GLY A 480 29.58 29.61 12.31
CA GLY A 480 28.95 29.39 13.61
C GLY A 480 27.92 30.46 14.02
N THR A 481 27.75 31.51 13.22
CA THR A 481 26.93 32.68 13.57
C THR A 481 25.47 32.53 13.17
N GLU A 482 25.21 31.95 12.00
CA GLU A 482 23.86 31.69 11.51
C GLU A 482 23.45 30.25 11.76
N ARG A 483 22.14 30.04 11.95
CA ARG A 483 21.56 28.70 12.02
C ARG A 483 20.11 28.73 11.55
N VAL A 484 19.67 27.61 11.01
CA VAL A 484 18.25 27.35 10.71
C VAL A 484 17.83 26.05 11.39
N LEU A 485 16.58 25.97 11.85
CA LEU A 485 16.02 24.69 12.28
C LEU A 485 15.67 23.90 11.03
N TYR A 486 16.43 22.85 10.79
CA TYR A 486 16.34 22.02 9.60
C TYR A 486 15.62 20.71 9.92
N TRP A 487 14.69 20.30 9.07
CA TRP A 487 13.97 19.04 9.18
C TRP A 487 13.94 18.31 7.84
N VAL A 488 14.36 17.05 7.84
CA VAL A 488 14.33 16.17 6.66
C VAL A 488 13.26 15.12 6.84
N THR A 489 12.38 14.95 5.85
CA THR A 489 11.36 13.89 5.89
C THR A 489 11.98 12.53 5.58
N GLY A 490 11.58 11.48 6.31
CA GLY A 490 12.18 10.15 6.13
C GLY A 490 11.85 9.44 4.82
N PHE A 491 10.64 9.65 4.30
CA PHE A 491 10.19 9.06 3.03
C PHE A 491 10.08 10.09 1.89
N GLY A 492 10.79 11.22 1.98
CA GLY A 492 10.70 12.28 0.98
C GLY A 492 9.37 13.04 1.02
N TYR A 493 9.15 13.87 0.00
CA TYR A 493 8.04 14.83 -0.06
C TYR A 493 6.74 14.23 -0.64
N GLY A 494 6.86 13.20 -1.48
CA GLY A 494 5.74 12.58 -2.20
C GLY A 494 5.13 11.34 -1.52
N SER A 495 5.82 10.72 -0.56
CA SER A 495 5.43 9.40 -0.03
C SER A 495 4.28 9.44 0.99
N PHE A 496 3.47 10.49 0.96
CA PHE A 496 2.25 10.59 1.75
C PHE A 496 0.99 10.04 1.03
N PHE A 497 1.16 9.47 -0.18
CA PHE A 497 0.05 8.93 -0.99
C PHE A 497 0.06 7.41 -1.26
N ALA A 498 1.08 6.66 -0.84
CA ALA A 498 1.16 5.22 -1.15
C ALA A 498 0.02 4.38 -0.52
N GLY A 499 -0.56 4.85 0.60
CA GLY A 499 -1.72 4.20 1.21
C GLY A 499 -3.05 4.49 0.51
N VAL A 500 -3.16 5.61 -0.22
CA VAL A 500 -4.39 6.01 -0.92
C VAL A 500 -4.38 5.55 -2.39
N ALA A 501 -3.19 5.52 -3.01
CA ALA A 501 -3.02 5.12 -4.42
C ALA A 501 -3.12 3.60 -4.66
N SER A 502 -2.94 2.76 -3.63
CA SER A 502 -2.97 1.29 -3.74
C SER A 502 -4.37 0.67 -3.69
N GLY A 503 -5.43 1.46 -3.94
CA GLY A 503 -6.82 0.98 -3.88
C GLY A 503 -7.32 0.66 -2.47
N ASN A 504 -6.49 0.88 -1.44
CA ASN A 504 -6.86 0.71 -0.06
C ASN A 504 -7.45 2.03 0.47
N THR A 505 -8.72 2.26 0.19
CA THR A 505 -9.47 3.48 0.54
C THR A 505 -9.68 3.69 2.04
N ASN A 506 -9.08 2.86 2.90
CA ASN A 506 -9.35 2.89 4.31
C ASN A 506 -8.32 3.75 5.06
N ARG A 507 -8.77 4.86 5.66
CA ARG A 507 -8.03 5.65 6.65
C ARG A 507 -7.35 4.78 7.73
N ILE A 508 -7.90 3.60 7.99
CA ILE A 508 -7.36 2.58 8.91
C ILE A 508 -6.04 1.99 8.41
N GLY A 509 -5.85 1.78 7.11
CA GLY A 509 -4.58 1.29 6.55
C GLY A 509 -3.45 2.29 6.77
N PHE A 510 -3.76 3.59 6.67
CA PHE A 510 -2.83 4.68 7.00
C PHE A 510 -2.44 4.68 8.48
N LEU A 511 -3.39 4.49 9.39
CA LEU A 511 -3.12 4.47 10.84
C LEU A 511 -2.39 3.20 11.31
N ARG A 512 -2.53 2.08 10.61
CA ARG A 512 -1.79 0.83 10.91
C ARG A 512 -0.28 0.93 10.64
N SER A 513 0.16 1.92 9.85
CA SER A 513 1.57 2.15 9.51
C SER A 513 2.35 2.99 10.53
N PHE A 514 1.68 3.48 11.59
CA PHE A 514 2.27 4.24 12.71
C PHE A 514 2.04 3.52 14.04
#